data_AF-A0A2K0UV43-F1
#
_entry.id   AF-A0A2K0UV43-F1
#
_cell.length_a   1.000
_cell.length_b   1.000
_cell.length_c   1.000
_cell.angle_alpha   90.00
_cell.angle_beta   90.00
_cell.angle_gamma   90.00
#
_symmetry.space_group_name_H-M   'P 1'
#
loop_
_entity.id
_entity.type
_entity.pdbx_description
1 polymer ?
#
loop_
_entity_poly.entity_id
_entity_poly.type
_entity_poly.pdbx_seq_one_letter_code
_entity_poly.pdbx_strand_id
1 'polypeptide(L)'
;MDGEQDDESLAIENFSRHSDQLSPAIYRIHLSHTGEIISTSTDPKNDTTCCVHYPSLHDACLPEGVQTVQRNKLEELKRLVPDADLVVYPPCLEGSAKKAVFKYYFLWQYAQMSWKEMNLWMRLPHHPNIVPFDRVVVDELEGRVVGFTSNYVPGGNLEQNKSRVFKVKWLQQLIKVVDDLNLEYGIAHQDIAPRNLLIDEPKDSIMLFDFNFAARINCPSPGEGESYVEDRNDVKGVVFTTYEIITQDDSLRSMPHEDQNLENLGSKWTKHSEVKNGGNDGKGTFT
;
A
#
# COMPACT_ATOMS: atom_id res chain seq x y z
N MET A 1 -30.92 -12.25 -32.81
CA MET A 1 -29.51 -11.81 -32.68
C MET A 1 -29.35 -11.57 -31.20
N ASP A 2 -28.60 -12.45 -30.53
CA ASP A 2 -28.34 -12.33 -29.10
C ASP A 2 -26.99 -11.63 -28.98
N GLY A 3 -27.02 -10.29 -28.83
CA GLY A 3 -25.84 -9.48 -28.58
C GLY A 3 -25.85 -8.98 -27.14
N GLU A 4 -24.69 -8.93 -26.50
CA GLU A 4 -24.54 -8.21 -25.24
C GLU A 4 -24.76 -6.70 -25.51
N GLN A 5 -25.34 -6.00 -24.54
CA GLN A 5 -25.55 -4.57 -24.65
C GLN A 5 -24.25 -3.86 -24.26
N ASP A 6 -23.56 -3.30 -25.26
CA ASP A 6 -22.28 -2.61 -25.06
C ASP A 6 -22.44 -1.15 -24.58
N ASP A 7 -23.66 -0.58 -24.65
CA ASP A 7 -23.96 0.75 -24.11
C ASP A 7 -24.37 0.66 -22.62
N GLU A 8 -23.45 1.06 -21.74
CA GLU A 8 -23.68 1.07 -20.28
C GLU A 8 -24.88 1.93 -19.86
N SER A 9 -25.10 3.08 -20.50
CA SER A 9 -26.20 3.98 -20.11
C SER A 9 -27.55 3.34 -20.41
N LEU A 10 -27.66 2.71 -21.57
CA LEU A 10 -28.86 1.98 -21.98
C LEU A 10 -29.06 0.71 -21.16
N ALA A 11 -27.98 0.02 -20.77
CA ALA A 11 -28.04 -1.13 -19.87
C ALA A 11 -28.57 -0.75 -18.48
N ILE A 12 -28.04 0.34 -17.90
CA ILE A 12 -28.47 0.88 -16.59
C ILE A 12 -29.94 1.31 -16.66
N GLU A 13 -30.35 2.02 -17.71
CA GLU A 13 -31.73 2.47 -17.87
C GLU A 13 -32.69 1.27 -17.89
N ASN A 14 -32.41 0.26 -18.72
CA ASN A 14 -33.26 -0.92 -18.80
C ASN A 14 -33.27 -1.73 -17.50
N PHE A 15 -32.12 -1.91 -16.84
CA PHE A 15 -32.04 -2.59 -15.55
C PHE A 15 -32.88 -1.86 -14.48
N SER A 16 -32.79 -0.53 -14.43
CA SER A 16 -33.50 0.28 -13.43
C SER A 16 -35.01 0.07 -13.46
N ARG A 17 -35.60 -0.10 -14.65
CA ARG A 17 -37.05 -0.33 -14.84
C ARG A 17 -37.55 -1.62 -14.19
N HIS A 18 -36.68 -2.61 -14.05
CA HIS A 18 -37.05 -3.94 -13.55
C HIS A 18 -36.43 -4.29 -12.19
N SER A 19 -35.50 -3.45 -11.70
CA SER A 19 -34.69 -3.73 -10.52
C SER A 19 -35.49 -4.18 -9.29
N ASP A 20 -36.62 -3.52 -9.00
CA ASP A 20 -37.49 -3.85 -7.86
C ASP A 20 -38.17 -5.23 -7.95
N GLN A 21 -38.25 -5.81 -9.16
CA GLN A 21 -38.94 -7.08 -9.42
C GLN A 21 -37.97 -8.26 -9.56
N LEU A 22 -36.66 -7.99 -9.64
CA LEU A 22 -35.64 -9.00 -9.83
C LEU A 22 -35.22 -9.60 -8.48
N SER A 23 -35.19 -10.92 -8.42
CA SER A 23 -34.58 -11.63 -7.29
C SER A 23 -33.07 -11.35 -7.24
N PRO A 24 -32.48 -11.19 -6.04
CA PRO A 24 -31.02 -11.07 -5.88
C PRO A 24 -30.21 -12.25 -6.42
N ALA A 25 -30.86 -13.40 -6.69
CA ALA A 25 -30.20 -14.59 -7.25
C ALA A 25 -30.07 -14.55 -8.79
N ILE A 26 -30.60 -13.53 -9.46
CA ILE A 26 -30.54 -13.38 -10.92
C ILE A 26 -29.24 -12.67 -11.31
N TYR A 27 -28.43 -13.32 -12.14
CA TYR A 27 -27.14 -12.80 -12.59
C TYR A 27 -27.17 -12.20 -13.99
N ARG A 28 -28.16 -12.58 -14.82
CA ARG A 28 -28.31 -12.06 -16.19
C ARG A 28 -29.78 -11.97 -16.57
N ILE A 29 -30.14 -10.90 -17.28
CA ILE A 29 -31.48 -10.69 -17.85
C ILE A 29 -31.34 -10.57 -19.36
N HIS A 30 -32.26 -11.20 -20.10
CA HIS A 30 -32.37 -11.03 -21.54
C HIS A 30 -33.59 -10.17 -21.83
N LEU A 31 -33.36 -9.08 -22.57
CA LEU A 31 -34.39 -8.10 -22.85
C LEU A 31 -34.83 -8.17 -24.31
N SER A 32 -36.10 -7.84 -24.55
CA SER A 32 -36.63 -7.61 -25.89
C SER A 32 -36.13 -6.27 -26.43
N HIS A 33 -36.36 -6.04 -27.72
CA HIS A 33 -36.11 -4.74 -28.36
C HIS A 33 -36.93 -3.58 -27.75
N THR A 34 -37.99 -3.87 -26.99
CA THR A 34 -38.79 -2.87 -26.25
C THR A 34 -38.32 -2.70 -24.79
N GLY A 35 -37.30 -3.45 -24.37
CA GLY A 35 -36.78 -3.41 -23.00
C GLY A 35 -37.59 -4.23 -21.99
N GLU A 36 -38.44 -5.17 -22.44
CA GLU A 36 -39.13 -6.11 -21.54
C GLU A 36 -38.29 -7.38 -21.29
N ILE A 37 -38.41 -7.96 -20.10
CA ILE A 37 -37.68 -9.20 -19.76
C ILE A 37 -38.27 -10.38 -20.53
N ILE A 38 -37.45 -10.99 -21.37
CA ILE A 38 -37.75 -12.25 -22.08
C ILE A 38 -37.37 -13.44 -21.19
N SER A 39 -36.21 -13.38 -20.55
CA SER A 39 -35.71 -14.46 -19.69
C SER A 39 -34.70 -13.96 -18.67
N THR A 40 -34.44 -14.78 -17.66
CA THR A 40 -33.47 -14.51 -16.59
C THR A 40 -32.59 -15.75 -16.40
N SER A 41 -31.38 -15.55 -15.90
CA SER A 41 -30.44 -16.63 -15.59
C SER A 41 -29.93 -16.50 -14.17
N THR A 42 -29.90 -17.63 -13.47
CA THR A 42 -29.29 -17.82 -12.14
C THR A 42 -28.02 -18.69 -12.22
N ASP A 43 -27.49 -18.96 -13.42
CA ASP A 43 -26.24 -19.70 -13.59
C ASP A 43 -25.08 -18.88 -13.00
N PRO A 44 -24.34 -19.39 -12.00
CA PRO A 44 -23.21 -18.71 -11.38
C PRO A 44 -22.11 -18.28 -12.37
N LYS A 45 -22.02 -18.90 -13.56
CA LYS A 45 -21.07 -18.46 -14.61
C LYS A 45 -21.40 -17.08 -15.18
N ASN A 46 -22.66 -16.65 -15.04
CA ASN A 46 -23.11 -15.32 -15.45
C ASN A 46 -22.97 -14.30 -14.33
N ASP A 47 -22.58 -14.72 -13.11
CA ASP A 47 -22.32 -13.80 -12.01
C ASP A 47 -20.98 -13.11 -12.24
N THR A 48 -21.04 -11.85 -12.67
CA THR A 48 -19.85 -11.01 -12.82
C THR A 48 -19.47 -10.32 -11.50
N THR A 49 -20.20 -10.58 -10.41
CA THR A 49 -19.90 -10.02 -9.09
C THR A 49 -18.54 -10.51 -8.63
N CYS A 50 -17.56 -9.61 -8.66
CA CYS A 50 -16.26 -9.87 -8.09
C CYS A 50 -16.38 -9.90 -6.56
N CYS A 51 -16.36 -11.10 -5.98
CA CYS A 51 -16.25 -11.26 -4.53
C CYS A 51 -14.79 -11.11 -4.10
N VAL A 52 -14.57 -10.46 -2.95
CA VAL A 52 -13.23 -10.40 -2.36
C VAL A 52 -12.85 -11.80 -1.87
N HIS A 53 -11.97 -12.46 -2.60
CA HIS A 53 -11.42 -13.73 -2.14
C HIS A 53 -10.45 -13.46 -0.99
N TYR A 54 -10.77 -14.01 0.18
CA TYR A 54 -9.86 -14.09 1.31
C TYR A 54 -9.35 -15.53 1.42
N PRO A 55 -8.02 -15.76 1.34
CA PRO A 55 -7.46 -17.10 1.43
C PRO A 55 -7.57 -17.64 2.85
N SER A 56 -7.57 -18.97 2.99
CA SER A 56 -7.57 -19.58 4.31
C SER A 56 -6.24 -19.31 5.03
N LEU A 57 -6.25 -19.39 6.36
CA LEU A 57 -5.03 -19.26 7.14
C LEU A 57 -3.99 -20.34 6.80
N HIS A 58 -4.45 -21.54 6.43
CA HIS A 58 -3.60 -22.63 5.99
C HIS A 58 -2.85 -22.26 4.70
N ASP A 59 -3.56 -21.69 3.72
CA ASP A 59 -2.97 -21.30 2.43
C ASP A 59 -2.00 -20.12 2.57
N ALA A 60 -2.15 -19.32 3.63
CA ALA A 60 -1.23 -18.22 3.94
C ALA A 60 0.18 -18.66 4.36
N CYS A 61 0.35 -19.93 4.76
CA CYS A 61 1.65 -20.50 5.12
C CYS A 61 2.48 -19.62 6.06
N LEU A 62 1.88 -19.20 7.18
CA LEU A 62 2.49 -18.24 8.10
C LEU A 62 3.86 -18.75 8.64
N PRO A 63 4.91 -17.92 8.63
CA PRO A 63 6.18 -18.24 9.29
C PRO A 63 6.00 -18.46 10.79
N GLU A 64 6.88 -19.27 11.38
CA GLU A 64 6.91 -19.50 12.82
C GLU A 64 7.07 -18.18 13.58
N GLY A 65 6.26 -17.99 14.63
CA GLY A 65 6.25 -16.78 15.46
C GLY A 65 5.33 -15.66 14.97
N VAL A 66 4.81 -15.73 13.74
CA VAL A 66 3.81 -14.76 13.27
C VAL A 66 2.46 -15.03 13.94
N GLN A 67 1.94 -14.03 14.64
CA GLN A 67 0.69 -14.15 15.37
C GLN A 67 -0.51 -13.73 14.51
N THR A 68 -1.68 -14.23 14.88
CA THR A 68 -2.97 -13.82 14.31
C THR A 68 -3.77 -12.98 15.29
N VAL A 69 -4.76 -12.26 14.77
CA VAL A 69 -5.80 -11.58 15.54
C VAL A 69 -7.12 -11.62 14.77
N GLN A 70 -8.23 -11.80 15.47
CA GLN A 70 -9.55 -11.70 14.85
C GLN A 70 -9.90 -10.24 14.57
N ARG A 71 -10.47 -9.95 13.40
CA ARG A 71 -10.88 -8.61 12.98
C ARG A 71 -11.82 -7.96 14.00
N ASN A 72 -12.79 -8.70 14.52
CA ASN A 72 -13.75 -8.22 15.52
C ASN A 72 -13.13 -7.83 16.89
N LYS A 73 -11.84 -8.09 17.09
CA LYS A 73 -11.09 -7.64 18.28
C LYS A 73 -10.39 -6.31 18.07
N LEU A 74 -10.32 -5.81 16.84
CA LEU A 74 -9.71 -4.53 16.53
C LEU A 74 -10.77 -3.43 16.66
N GLU A 75 -10.49 -2.41 17.46
CA GLU A 75 -11.31 -1.20 17.52
C GLU A 75 -10.72 -0.14 16.59
N GLU A 76 -11.48 0.27 15.57
CA GLU A 76 -11.09 1.36 14.65
C GLU A 76 -11.13 2.70 15.39
N LEU A 77 -9.98 3.38 15.44
CA LEU A 77 -9.88 4.73 15.97
C LEU A 77 -10.07 5.79 14.89
N LYS A 78 -9.53 5.53 13.69
CA LYS A 78 -9.55 6.47 12.56
C LYS A 78 -9.14 5.77 11.27
N ARG A 79 -9.86 6.03 10.18
CA ARG A 79 -9.40 5.73 8.82
C ARG A 79 -8.24 6.62 8.39
N LEU A 80 -7.11 6.03 7.97
CA LEU A 80 -5.94 6.75 7.49
C LEU A 80 -6.00 6.98 5.98
N VAL A 81 -6.29 5.92 5.23
CA VAL A 81 -6.50 5.87 3.77
C VAL A 81 -7.58 4.81 3.46
N PRO A 82 -8.10 4.67 2.22
CA PRO A 82 -9.23 3.78 1.94
C PRO A 82 -9.07 2.32 2.41
N ASP A 83 -7.84 1.84 2.47
CA ASP A 83 -7.43 0.45 2.72
C ASP A 83 -6.53 0.31 3.96
N ALA A 84 -6.45 1.36 4.80
CA ALA A 84 -5.73 1.30 6.07
C ALA A 84 -6.39 2.11 7.18
N ASP A 85 -6.60 1.44 8.32
CA ASP A 85 -7.20 2.01 9.52
C ASP A 85 -6.19 2.04 10.67
N LEU A 86 -6.20 3.12 11.45
CA LEU A 86 -5.58 3.14 12.76
C LEU A 86 -6.50 2.41 13.73
N VAL A 87 -6.00 1.32 14.30
CA VAL A 87 -6.74 0.47 15.23
C VAL A 87 -6.06 0.38 16.59
N VAL A 88 -6.82 -0.06 17.58
CA VAL A 88 -6.29 -0.40 18.89
C VAL A 88 -6.65 -1.84 19.25
N TYR A 89 -5.69 -2.55 19.83
CA TYR A 89 -5.94 -3.85 20.44
C TYR A 89 -6.69 -3.67 21.76
N PRO A 90 -7.56 -4.62 22.14
CA PRO A 90 -8.22 -4.56 23.44
C PRO A 90 -7.14 -4.59 24.53
N PRO A 91 -7.29 -3.79 25.59
CA PRO A 91 -6.30 -3.72 26.66
C PRO A 91 -6.08 -5.12 27.25
N CYS A 92 -4.82 -5.55 27.30
CA CYS A 92 -4.46 -6.70 28.10
C CYS A 92 -4.60 -6.32 29.59
N LEU A 93 -4.87 -7.28 30.46
CA LEU A 93 -5.22 -7.09 31.88
C LEU A 93 -4.27 -6.17 32.68
N GLU A 94 -3.05 -5.91 32.20
CA GLU A 94 -2.05 -5.08 32.88
C GLU A 94 -1.36 -4.02 31.97
N GLY A 95 -1.88 -3.76 30.76
CA GLY A 95 -1.17 -2.95 29.76
C GLY A 95 -1.97 -1.79 29.17
N SER A 96 -1.26 -0.73 28.76
CA SER A 96 -1.82 0.32 27.90
C SER A 96 -2.27 -0.28 26.57
N ALA A 97 -3.41 0.18 26.04
CA ALA A 97 -3.93 -0.26 24.76
C ALA A 97 -2.91 0.02 23.63
N LYS A 98 -2.44 -1.05 22.95
CA LYS A 98 -1.45 -0.96 21.86
C LYS A 98 -2.15 -0.53 20.58
N LYS A 99 -1.64 0.52 19.92
CA LYS A 99 -2.10 0.95 18.60
C LYS A 99 -1.37 0.20 17.48
N ALA A 100 -2.07 -0.05 16.38
CA ALA A 100 -1.53 -0.63 15.15
C ALA A 100 -2.19 -0.02 13.93
N VAL A 101 -1.58 -0.20 12.76
CA VAL A 101 -2.18 0.15 11.46
C VAL A 101 -2.66 -1.15 10.83
N PHE A 102 -3.97 -1.29 10.65
CA PHE A 102 -4.58 -2.42 9.96
C PHE A 102 -4.71 -2.11 8.47
N LYS A 103 -3.97 -2.83 7.63
CA LYS A 103 -4.09 -2.79 6.17
C LYS A 103 -4.95 -3.96 5.70
N TYR A 104 -5.90 -3.69 4.82
CA TYR A 104 -6.81 -4.67 4.24
C TYR A 104 -7.13 -4.30 2.79
N TYR A 105 -7.79 -5.19 2.05
CA TYR A 105 -8.30 -4.87 0.72
C TYR A 105 -9.78 -5.22 0.65
N PHE A 106 -10.53 -4.46 -0.13
CA PHE A 106 -11.95 -4.71 -0.36
C PHE A 106 -12.32 -4.72 -1.85
N LEU A 107 -11.37 -4.39 -2.73
CA LEU A 107 -11.50 -4.53 -4.18
C LEU A 107 -10.59 -5.65 -4.65
N TRP A 108 -11.12 -6.55 -5.48
CA TRP A 108 -10.41 -7.69 -6.03
C TRP A 108 -9.11 -7.29 -6.73
N GLN A 109 -9.11 -6.17 -7.47
CA GLN A 109 -7.92 -5.65 -8.15
C GLN A 109 -6.72 -5.37 -7.24
N TYR A 110 -6.94 -5.14 -5.94
CA TYR A 110 -5.88 -4.88 -4.95
C TYR A 110 -5.53 -6.11 -4.11
N ALA A 111 -6.28 -7.21 -4.24
CA ALA A 111 -6.06 -8.43 -3.46
C ALA A 111 -4.64 -8.96 -3.66
N GLN A 112 -4.19 -9.01 -4.92
CA GLN A 112 -2.85 -9.52 -5.23
C GLN A 112 -1.74 -8.66 -4.65
N MET A 113 -1.85 -7.32 -4.75
CA MET A 113 -0.87 -6.40 -4.19
C MET A 113 -0.81 -6.51 -2.67
N SER A 114 -1.97 -6.50 -1.99
CA SER A 114 -2.04 -6.65 -0.54
C SER A 114 -1.48 -8.00 -0.07
N TRP A 115 -1.78 -9.07 -0.80
CA TRP A 115 -1.25 -10.40 -0.51
C TRP A 115 0.27 -10.46 -0.60
N LYS A 116 0.85 -9.88 -1.65
CA LYS A 116 2.29 -9.81 -1.85
C LYS A 116 2.97 -9.00 -0.76
N GLU A 117 2.44 -7.82 -0.48
CA GLU A 117 2.95 -6.95 0.57
C GLU A 117 2.99 -7.68 1.91
N MET A 118 1.87 -8.29 2.30
CA MET A 118 1.78 -9.06 3.53
C MET A 118 2.83 -10.17 3.57
N ASN A 119 2.92 -10.97 2.50
CA ASN A 119 3.81 -12.14 2.44
C ASN A 119 5.29 -11.77 2.45
N LEU A 120 5.65 -10.66 1.82
CA LEU A 120 7.00 -10.13 1.82
C LEU A 120 7.34 -9.58 3.21
N TRP A 121 6.52 -8.68 3.73
CA TRP A 121 6.81 -7.93 4.95
C TRP A 121 6.86 -8.84 6.19
N MET A 122 5.96 -9.82 6.28
CA MET A 122 5.97 -10.78 7.40
C MET A 122 7.19 -11.71 7.41
N ARG A 123 7.95 -11.79 6.30
CA ARG A 123 9.16 -12.63 6.15
C ARG A 123 10.44 -11.82 6.11
N LEU A 124 10.36 -10.49 6.11
CA LEU A 124 11.54 -9.64 6.19
C LEU A 124 12.24 -9.83 7.54
N PRO A 125 13.58 -9.93 7.57
CA PRO A 125 14.32 -9.86 8.81
C PRO A 125 14.01 -8.57 9.57
N HIS A 126 14.06 -8.64 10.90
CA HIS A 126 13.86 -7.44 11.71
C HIS A 126 14.95 -6.39 11.40
N HIS A 127 14.53 -5.19 11.04
CA HIS A 127 15.42 -4.10 10.69
C HIS A 127 15.05 -2.81 11.46
N PRO A 128 16.01 -2.08 12.05
CA PRO A 128 15.73 -0.90 12.89
C PRO A 128 15.06 0.26 12.14
N ASN A 129 15.19 0.32 10.81
CA ASN A 129 14.61 1.35 9.96
C ASN A 129 13.50 0.82 9.04
N ILE A 130 12.91 -0.34 9.33
CA ILE A 130 11.69 -0.82 8.68
C ILE A 130 10.61 -0.91 9.76
N VAL A 131 9.40 -0.41 9.47
CA VAL A 131 8.27 -0.54 10.39
C VAL A 131 7.99 -2.03 10.63
N PRO A 132 7.92 -2.51 11.88
CA PRO A 132 7.68 -3.93 12.12
C PRO A 132 6.29 -4.38 11.66
N PHE A 133 6.26 -5.52 10.96
CA PHE A 133 5.06 -6.34 10.82
C PHE A 133 4.61 -6.81 12.21
N ASP A 134 3.31 -6.82 12.47
CA ASP A 134 2.75 -7.18 13.78
C ASP A 134 1.97 -8.50 13.72
N ARG A 135 0.82 -8.53 13.04
CA ARG A 135 -0.07 -9.70 13.02
C ARG A 135 -0.81 -9.86 11.70
N VAL A 136 -1.15 -11.10 11.37
CA VAL A 136 -2.17 -11.40 10.35
C VAL A 136 -3.56 -11.25 10.94
N VAL A 137 -4.45 -10.56 10.24
CA VAL A 137 -5.83 -10.37 10.67
C VAL A 137 -6.70 -11.40 9.97
N VAL A 138 -7.50 -12.12 10.75
CA VAL A 138 -8.46 -13.11 10.26
C VAL A 138 -9.89 -12.70 10.55
N ASP A 139 -10.83 -13.09 9.70
CA ASP A 139 -12.26 -12.92 10.01
C ASP A 139 -12.73 -13.86 11.14
N GLU A 140 -13.89 -13.55 11.68
CA GLU A 140 -14.54 -14.29 12.77
C GLU A 140 -15.45 -15.45 12.34
N LEU A 141 -15.75 -15.57 11.04
CA LEU A 141 -16.72 -16.51 10.48
C LEU A 141 -16.05 -17.83 10.08
N GLU A 142 -15.03 -17.74 9.23
CA GLU A 142 -14.30 -18.85 8.61
C GLU A 142 -12.80 -18.79 8.92
N GLY A 143 -12.31 -17.70 9.54
CA GLY A 143 -10.90 -17.54 9.87
C GLY A 143 -10.01 -17.30 8.65
N ARG A 144 -10.56 -16.69 7.59
CA ARG A 144 -9.80 -16.32 6.40
C ARG A 144 -8.98 -15.06 6.65
N VAL A 145 -7.88 -14.93 5.92
CA VAL A 145 -6.99 -13.78 6.03
C VAL A 145 -7.61 -12.58 5.35
N VAL A 146 -7.96 -11.57 6.14
CA VAL A 146 -8.58 -10.32 5.66
C VAL A 146 -7.61 -9.15 5.55
N GLY A 147 -6.39 -9.34 6.04
CA GLY A 147 -5.33 -8.34 5.97
C GLY A 147 -4.27 -8.56 7.04
N PHE A 148 -3.57 -7.50 7.40
CA PHE A 148 -2.48 -7.56 8.38
C PHE A 148 -2.30 -6.23 9.10
N THR A 149 -1.56 -6.28 10.19
CA THR A 149 -1.23 -5.12 11.01
C THR A 149 0.26 -4.85 11.01
N SER A 150 0.62 -3.57 11.06
CA SER A 150 1.97 -3.11 11.37
C SER A 150 1.96 -2.23 12.62
N ASN A 151 3.12 -2.04 13.23
CA ASN A 151 3.24 -1.15 14.38
C ASN A 151 2.92 0.29 13.99
N TYR A 152 2.10 0.96 14.80
CA TYR A 152 1.83 2.38 14.62
C TYR A 152 3.02 3.24 15.05
N VAL A 153 3.48 4.12 14.16
CA VAL A 153 4.54 5.11 14.44
C VAL A 153 3.92 6.51 14.53
N PRO A 154 3.93 7.16 15.71
CA PRO A 154 3.17 8.39 15.93
C PRO A 154 3.76 9.63 15.25
N GLY A 155 5.05 9.62 14.91
CA GLY A 155 5.73 10.78 14.34
C GLY A 155 5.26 11.18 12.93
N GLY A 156 4.40 10.38 12.29
CA GLY A 156 3.88 10.64 10.94
C GLY A 156 4.96 10.58 9.86
N ASN A 157 4.54 10.76 8.61
CA ASN A 157 5.45 10.70 7.46
C ASN A 157 6.11 12.05 7.15
N LEU A 158 7.15 12.04 6.32
CA LEU A 158 7.89 13.24 5.93
C LEU A 158 7.14 14.13 4.94
N GLU A 159 6.18 13.59 4.18
CA GLU A 159 5.36 14.37 3.24
C GLU A 159 4.39 15.31 3.96
N GLN A 160 3.76 14.85 5.04
CA GLN A 160 2.77 15.60 5.81
C GLN A 160 3.39 16.72 6.65
N ASN A 161 4.65 16.58 7.08
CA ASN A 161 5.32 17.58 7.91
C ASN A 161 6.49 18.24 7.17
N LYS A 162 6.15 19.09 6.19
CA LYS A 162 7.12 19.85 5.37
C LYS A 162 8.04 20.78 6.18
N SER A 163 7.62 21.18 7.39
CA SER A 163 8.41 22.03 8.29
C SER A 163 9.48 21.28 9.08
N ARG A 164 9.47 19.94 9.03
CA ARG A 164 10.36 19.10 9.81
C ARG A 164 11.81 19.25 9.34
N VAL A 165 12.72 19.36 10.30
CA VAL A 165 14.15 19.41 10.03
C VAL A 165 14.61 18.05 9.53
N PHE A 166 14.97 17.95 8.25
CA PHE A 166 15.58 16.72 7.73
C PHE A 166 17.04 16.64 8.16
N LYS A 167 17.43 15.48 8.70
CA LYS A 167 18.75 15.25 9.29
C LYS A 167 19.60 14.42 8.34
N VAL A 168 20.89 14.74 8.22
CA VAL A 168 21.85 13.93 7.44
C VAL A 168 21.89 12.48 7.95
N LYS A 169 21.73 12.27 9.26
CA LYS A 169 21.58 10.93 9.87
C LYS A 169 20.43 10.14 9.24
N TRP A 170 19.30 10.78 8.94
CA TRP A 170 18.14 10.12 8.34
C TRP A 170 18.40 9.72 6.89
N LEU A 171 19.14 10.55 6.12
CA LEU A 171 19.61 10.16 4.79
C LEU A 171 20.54 8.95 4.83
N GLN A 172 21.48 8.93 5.78
CA GLN A 172 22.38 7.78 5.96
C GLN A 172 21.62 6.51 6.32
N GLN A 173 20.61 6.62 7.18
CA GLN A 173 19.71 5.50 7.51
C GLN A 173 18.91 5.03 6.29
N LEU A 174 18.49 5.96 5.41
CA LEU A 174 17.71 5.64 4.22
C LEU A 174 18.55 4.87 3.21
N ILE A 175 19.76 5.37 2.94
CA ILE A 175 20.72 4.70 2.07
C ILE A 175 21.00 3.29 2.61
N LYS A 176 21.26 3.17 3.92
CA LYS A 176 21.54 1.88 4.53
C LYS A 176 20.38 0.88 4.41
N VAL A 177 19.16 1.27 4.73
CA VAL A 177 18.02 0.33 4.63
C VAL A 177 17.75 -0.09 3.19
N VAL A 178 17.98 0.81 2.22
CA VAL A 178 17.87 0.48 0.78
C VAL A 178 18.98 -0.46 0.35
N ASP A 179 20.22 -0.24 0.80
CA ASP A 179 21.34 -1.15 0.53
C ASP A 179 21.06 -2.55 1.11
N ASP A 180 20.60 -2.64 2.37
CA ASP A 180 20.28 -3.91 3.02
C ASP A 180 19.13 -4.63 2.25
N LEU A 181 18.09 -3.89 1.84
CA LEU A 181 17.01 -4.43 1.01
C LEU A 181 17.52 -4.98 -0.33
N ASN A 182 18.24 -4.17 -1.10
CA ASN A 182 18.64 -4.48 -2.46
C ASN A 182 19.75 -5.54 -2.51
N LEU A 183 20.76 -5.41 -1.64
CA LEU A 183 21.99 -6.20 -1.69
C LEU A 183 21.94 -7.44 -0.80
N GLU A 184 21.33 -7.35 0.40
CA GLU A 184 21.26 -8.50 1.32
C GLU A 184 19.99 -9.32 1.11
N TYR A 185 18.83 -8.66 0.93
CA TYR A 185 17.55 -9.35 0.82
C TYR A 185 17.10 -9.60 -0.63
N GLY A 186 17.77 -8.98 -1.61
CA GLY A 186 17.41 -9.10 -3.03
C GLY A 186 16.03 -8.53 -3.35
N ILE A 187 15.58 -7.53 -2.59
CA ILE A 187 14.27 -6.89 -2.68
C ILE A 187 14.47 -5.42 -3.03
N ALA A 188 13.75 -4.94 -4.04
CA ALA A 188 13.56 -3.52 -4.30
C ALA A 188 12.21 -3.08 -3.72
N HIS A 189 12.16 -1.94 -3.04
CA HIS A 189 10.91 -1.36 -2.54
C HIS A 189 10.06 -0.76 -3.67
N GLN A 190 10.69 -0.16 -4.67
CA GLN A 190 10.09 0.45 -5.85
C GLN A 190 9.15 1.64 -5.60
N ASP A 191 9.12 2.17 -4.37
CA ASP A 191 8.35 3.36 -4.02
C ASP A 191 8.99 4.15 -2.86
N ILE A 192 10.30 4.39 -2.96
CA ILE A 192 11.01 5.22 -1.98
C ILE A 192 10.58 6.67 -2.14
N ALA A 193 9.85 7.18 -1.13
CA ALA A 193 9.19 8.49 -1.14
C ALA A 193 9.00 9.07 0.28
N PRO A 194 8.93 10.40 0.48
CA PRO A 194 8.65 11.00 1.79
C PRO A 194 7.34 10.51 2.44
N ARG A 195 6.32 10.15 1.66
CA ARG A 195 5.06 9.56 2.17
C ARG A 195 5.26 8.18 2.83
N ASN A 196 6.29 7.46 2.42
CA ASN A 196 6.63 6.10 2.86
C ASN A 196 7.75 6.10 3.92
N LEU A 197 8.12 7.28 4.45
CA LEU A 197 9.15 7.45 5.50
C LEU A 197 8.53 8.06 6.75
N LEU A 198 8.38 7.25 7.79
CA LEU A 198 7.92 7.67 9.13
C LEU A 198 9.09 8.07 10.02
N ILE A 199 8.81 8.85 11.06
CA ILE A 199 9.79 9.19 12.09
C ILE A 199 9.43 8.52 13.42
N ASP A 200 10.33 7.65 13.89
CA ASP A 200 10.36 7.17 15.27
C ASP A 200 11.00 8.27 16.13
N GLU A 201 10.17 9.16 16.68
CA GLU A 201 10.61 10.30 17.49
C GLU A 201 11.46 9.88 18.70
N PRO A 202 11.08 8.85 19.49
CA PRO A 202 11.92 8.35 20.59
C PRO A 202 13.35 7.95 20.18
N LYS A 203 13.51 7.30 19.03
CA LYS A 203 14.84 6.83 18.55
C LYS A 203 15.55 7.84 17.65
N ASP A 204 14.87 8.92 17.28
CA ASP A 204 15.31 9.88 16.28
C ASP A 204 15.80 9.18 14.99
N SER A 205 14.93 8.34 14.42
CA SER A 205 15.24 7.53 13.25
C SER A 205 14.10 7.49 12.25
N ILE A 206 14.43 7.38 10.96
CA ILE A 206 13.43 7.07 9.95
C ILE A 206 13.00 5.59 10.00
N MET A 207 11.78 5.33 9.59
CA MET A 207 11.24 3.99 9.37
C MET A 207 10.56 3.92 8.01
N LEU A 208 11.01 3.01 7.16
CA LEU A 208 10.42 2.69 5.86
C LEU A 208 9.23 1.75 6.05
N PHE A 209 8.17 1.98 5.28
CA PHE A 209 6.97 1.15 5.26
C PHE A 209 6.30 1.21 3.88
N ASP A 210 5.22 0.42 3.70
CA ASP A 210 4.42 0.34 2.48
C ASP A 210 5.09 -0.40 1.32
N PHE A 211 5.19 -1.72 1.46
CA PHE A 211 5.87 -2.60 0.49
C PHE A 211 4.94 -3.07 -0.65
N ASN A 212 3.88 -2.32 -0.96
CA ASN A 212 2.85 -2.67 -1.95
C ASN A 212 3.39 -2.82 -3.38
N PHE A 213 4.48 -2.12 -3.72
CA PHE A 213 5.20 -2.21 -5.00
C PHE A 213 6.50 -3.00 -4.92
N ALA A 214 6.85 -3.55 -3.75
CA ALA A 214 8.12 -4.22 -3.58
C ALA A 214 8.22 -5.46 -4.48
N ALA A 215 9.40 -5.67 -5.07
CA ALA A 215 9.67 -6.80 -5.95
C ALA A 215 11.04 -7.42 -5.67
N ARG A 216 11.22 -8.65 -6.15
CA ARG A 216 12.52 -9.34 -6.09
C ARG A 216 13.35 -8.95 -7.31
N ILE A 217 14.57 -8.48 -7.08
CA ILE A 217 15.45 -7.91 -8.14
C ILE A 217 15.88 -8.96 -9.18
N ASN A 218 15.97 -10.24 -8.80
CA ASN A 218 16.42 -11.33 -9.68
C ASN A 218 15.43 -12.50 -9.71
N CYS A 219 14.12 -12.23 -9.85
CA CYS A 219 13.13 -13.29 -10.01
C CYS A 219 13.10 -13.77 -11.47
N PRO A 220 13.49 -15.02 -11.79
CA PRO A 220 13.53 -15.51 -13.17
C PRO A 220 12.13 -15.77 -13.76
N SER A 221 11.10 -15.83 -12.92
CA SER A 221 9.71 -16.02 -13.33
C SER A 221 8.81 -15.27 -12.38
N PRO A 222 8.76 -13.92 -12.48
CA PRO A 222 7.86 -13.14 -11.65
C PRO A 222 6.42 -13.52 -12.00
N GLY A 223 5.56 -13.73 -11.00
CA GLY A 223 4.13 -13.72 -11.22
C GLY A 223 3.67 -12.34 -11.75
N GLU A 224 2.46 -12.24 -12.30
CA GLU A 224 1.91 -10.95 -12.75
C GLU A 224 2.08 -9.89 -11.65
N GLY A 225 2.70 -8.75 -11.94
CA GLY A 225 2.95 -7.69 -10.96
C GLY A 225 4.00 -8.00 -9.88
N GLU A 226 4.86 -9.02 -10.06
CA GLU A 226 6.06 -9.26 -9.21
C GLU A 226 7.35 -8.83 -9.89
N SER A 227 7.24 -8.29 -11.10
CA SER A 227 8.38 -7.87 -11.90
C SER A 227 9.03 -6.65 -11.29
N TYR A 228 10.33 -6.73 -11.09
CA TYR A 228 11.15 -5.56 -10.86
C TYR A 228 11.08 -4.64 -12.08
N VAL A 229 10.87 -3.34 -11.85
CA VAL A 229 10.78 -2.30 -12.87
C VAL A 229 11.99 -1.39 -12.71
N GLU A 230 12.88 -1.39 -13.70
CA GLU A 230 14.13 -0.60 -13.64
C GLU A 230 13.85 0.90 -13.47
N ASP A 231 12.76 1.43 -14.04
CA ASP A 231 12.40 2.84 -13.89
C ASP A 231 12.04 3.23 -12.45
N ARG A 232 11.72 2.23 -11.61
CA ARG A 232 11.42 2.36 -10.17
C ARG A 232 12.60 1.95 -9.27
N ASN A 233 13.82 1.97 -9.80
CA ASN A 233 15.04 1.69 -9.04
C ASN A 233 15.09 2.51 -7.73
N ASP A 234 15.33 1.83 -6.59
CA ASP A 234 15.34 2.46 -5.27
C ASP A 234 16.42 3.53 -5.12
N VAL A 235 17.57 3.39 -5.79
CA VAL A 235 18.64 4.40 -5.77
C VAL A 235 18.14 5.72 -6.36
N LYS A 236 17.44 5.65 -7.49
CA LYS A 236 16.77 6.80 -8.11
C LYS A 236 15.69 7.36 -7.17
N GLY A 237 14.94 6.50 -6.49
CA GLY A 237 13.96 6.88 -5.47
C GLY A 237 14.56 7.64 -4.28
N VAL A 238 15.73 7.23 -3.77
CA VAL A 238 16.46 7.94 -2.70
C VAL A 238 16.89 9.33 -3.15
N VAL A 239 17.39 9.48 -4.37
CA VAL A 239 17.81 10.77 -4.92
C VAL A 239 16.61 11.71 -5.03
N PHE A 240 15.50 11.27 -5.63
CA PHE A 240 14.29 12.10 -5.73
C PHE A 240 13.69 12.45 -4.37
N THR A 241 13.61 11.48 -3.46
CA THR A 241 13.17 11.74 -2.08
C THR A 241 14.01 12.82 -1.41
N THR A 242 15.33 12.78 -1.60
CA THR A 242 16.25 13.77 -1.02
C THR A 242 16.05 15.15 -1.67
N TYR A 243 15.91 15.20 -3.00
CA TYR A 243 15.60 16.41 -3.74
C TYR A 243 14.31 17.06 -3.20
N GLU A 244 13.21 16.32 -3.19
CA GLU A 244 11.88 16.78 -2.76
C GLU A 244 11.90 17.34 -1.33
N ILE A 245 12.61 16.68 -0.42
CA ILE A 245 12.70 17.18 0.96
C ILE A 245 13.44 18.52 1.02
N ILE A 246 14.50 18.70 0.21
CA ILE A 246 15.32 19.91 0.19
C ILE A 246 14.63 21.07 -0.54
N THR A 247 14.00 20.78 -1.68
CA THR A 247 13.44 21.80 -2.60
C THR A 247 11.94 22.02 -2.42
N GLN A 248 11.24 21.09 -1.75
CA GLN A 248 9.77 21.03 -1.67
C GLN A 248 9.09 20.93 -3.05
N ASP A 249 9.84 20.53 -4.07
CA ASP A 249 9.38 20.33 -5.44
C ASP A 249 9.15 18.83 -5.70
N ASP A 250 7.88 18.47 -5.90
CA ASP A 250 7.40 17.11 -6.19
C ASP A 250 6.97 16.93 -7.66
N SER A 251 7.25 17.91 -8.52
CA SER A 251 6.85 17.89 -9.94
C SER A 251 7.39 16.68 -10.68
N LEU A 252 8.61 16.24 -10.34
CA LEU A 252 9.23 15.06 -10.95
C LEU A 252 8.47 13.78 -10.63
N ARG A 253 7.89 13.66 -9.43
CA ARG A 253 7.12 12.46 -9.06
C ARG A 253 5.72 12.44 -9.67
N SER A 254 5.23 13.58 -10.18
CA SER A 254 3.97 13.64 -10.92
C SER A 254 4.07 13.08 -12.34
N MET A 255 5.30 12.84 -12.83
CA MET A 255 5.54 12.22 -14.13
C MET A 255 5.56 10.68 -14.05
N PRO A 256 5.24 9.98 -15.16
CA PRO A 256 5.47 8.55 -15.28
C PRO A 256 6.92 8.17 -14.93
N HIS A 257 7.13 7.00 -14.34
CA HIS A 257 8.46 6.62 -13.81
C HIS A 257 9.54 6.53 -14.89
N GLU A 258 9.14 6.11 -16.09
CA GLU A 258 9.94 6.04 -17.32
C GLU A 258 10.44 7.43 -17.78
N ASP A 259 9.69 8.49 -17.47
CA ASP A 259 10.03 9.87 -17.84
C ASP A 259 10.83 10.60 -16.74
N GLN A 260 10.93 10.00 -15.56
CA GLN A 260 11.71 10.56 -14.46
C GLN A 260 13.21 10.39 -14.73
N ASN A 261 13.89 11.45 -15.16
CA ASN A 261 15.34 11.44 -15.38
C ASN A 261 16.09 12.23 -14.30
N LEU A 262 17.16 11.64 -13.74
CA LEU A 262 18.04 12.30 -12.78
C LEU A 262 18.74 13.54 -13.37
N GLU A 263 18.95 13.58 -14.69
CA GLU A 263 19.51 14.75 -15.38
C GLU A 263 18.63 16.00 -15.24
N ASN A 264 17.33 15.83 -15.00
CA ASN A 264 16.39 16.94 -14.81
C ASN A 264 16.56 17.64 -13.45
N LEU A 265 17.28 17.06 -12.49
CA LEU A 265 17.45 17.61 -11.14
C LEU A 265 18.34 18.85 -11.08
N GLY A 266 19.01 19.21 -12.17
CA GLY A 266 19.96 20.32 -12.22
C GLY A 266 21.19 20.07 -11.32
N SER A 267 22.30 20.74 -11.64
CA SER A 267 23.55 20.59 -10.87
C SER A 267 23.57 21.37 -9.55
N LYS A 268 22.55 22.19 -9.28
CA LYS A 268 22.41 22.96 -8.05
C LYS A 268 20.97 22.96 -7.57
N TRP A 269 20.73 22.41 -6.40
CA TRP A 269 19.41 22.40 -5.78
C TRP A 269 19.20 23.68 -4.97
N THR A 270 18.08 24.36 -5.24
CA THR A 270 17.69 25.52 -4.45
C THR A 270 16.87 25.05 -3.27
N LYS A 271 17.43 25.19 -2.07
CA LYS A 271 16.75 24.85 -0.82
C LYS A 271 15.51 25.74 -0.64
N HIS A 272 14.37 25.12 -0.31
CA HIS A 272 13.15 25.86 0.02
C HIS A 272 13.32 26.66 1.32
N SER A 273 12.70 27.85 1.39
CA SER A 273 12.84 28.78 2.52
C SER A 273 12.37 28.21 3.86
N GLU A 274 11.39 27.31 3.83
CA GLU A 274 10.79 26.68 5.01
C GLU A 274 11.55 25.44 5.52
N VAL A 275 12.49 24.93 4.72
CA VAL A 275 13.27 23.73 5.10
C VAL A 275 14.33 24.13 6.12
N LYS A 276 14.43 23.38 7.21
CA LYS A 276 15.49 23.54 8.22
C LYS A 276 16.46 22.36 8.10
N ASN A 277 17.77 22.63 8.08
CA ASN A 277 18.79 21.58 8.02
C ASN A 277 19.35 21.37 9.43
N GLY A 278 19.52 20.12 9.86
CA GLY A 278 20.06 19.79 11.18
C GLY A 278 21.59 19.92 11.30
N GLY A 279 22.19 20.87 10.59
CA GLY A 279 23.64 21.12 10.59
C GLY A 279 23.90 22.60 10.83
N ASN A 280 24.79 22.89 11.77
CA ASN A 280 25.20 24.21 12.26
C ASN A 280 25.10 25.32 11.20
N ASP A 281 24.45 26.44 11.56
CA ASP A 281 24.22 27.60 10.69
C ASP A 281 25.51 28.07 10.00
N GLY A 282 25.68 27.63 8.77
CA GLY A 282 26.76 28.03 7.89
C GLY A 282 26.27 27.82 6.48
N LYS A 283 26.22 28.90 5.70
CA LYS A 283 25.85 28.94 4.27
C LYS A 283 26.53 27.80 3.52
N GLY A 284 25.83 26.69 3.32
CA GLY A 284 26.32 25.52 2.60
C GLY A 284 25.49 25.33 1.35
N THR A 285 25.99 25.80 0.22
CA THR A 285 25.60 25.26 -1.09
C THR A 285 26.05 23.81 -1.14
N PHE A 286 25.12 22.88 -1.40
CA PHE A 286 25.47 21.53 -1.81
C PHE A 286 25.99 21.61 -3.25
N THR A 287 27.27 21.23 -3.42
CA THR A 287 27.91 20.98 -4.73
C THR A 287 28.02 19.50 -4.94
#